data_AF-A0A1F9B5Z2-F1
#
_entry.id   AF-A0A1F9B5Z2-F1
#
_cell.length_a   1.000
_cell.length_b   1.000
_cell.length_c   1.000
_cell.angle_alpha   90.00
_cell.angle_beta   90.00
_cell.angle_gamma   90.00
#
_symmetry.space_group_name_H-M   'P 1'
#
loop_
_entity.id
_entity.type
_entity.pdbx_description
1 polymer ?
#
loop_
_entity_poly.entity_id
_entity_poly.type
_entity_poly.pdbx_seq_one_letter_code
_entity_poly.pdbx_strand_id
1 'polypeptide(L)'
;MKPETAGKVKFGVGGFICGAIIAMIIGFGWGGWTTRGTTQKMTGEAVLASQAAICVAQFIKDPNYTEKLKEFEKLEDYGMNNTTDYVRKHGWDKMPGQEKASPYVAEACAEGIEVLIKK
;
A
#
# COMPACT_ATOMS: atom_id res chain seq x y z
N MET A 1 -47.17 -32.05 -7.63
CA MET A 1 -46.72 -31.37 -6.40
C MET A 1 -47.62 -30.16 -6.17
N LYS A 2 -48.19 -30.01 -4.97
CA LYS A 2 -49.31 -29.12 -4.63
C LYS A 2 -49.00 -27.64 -4.98
N PRO A 3 -49.87 -26.91 -5.71
CA PRO A 3 -49.61 -25.51 -6.13
C PRO A 3 -49.46 -24.54 -4.94
N GLU A 4 -49.91 -24.93 -3.76
CA GLU A 4 -49.85 -24.13 -2.52
C GLU A 4 -48.42 -23.95 -1.99
N THR A 5 -47.51 -24.87 -2.31
CA THR A 5 -46.11 -24.82 -1.88
C THR A 5 -45.29 -23.83 -2.72
N ALA A 6 -45.65 -23.65 -4.00
CA ALA A 6 -44.93 -22.77 -4.92
C ALA A 6 -45.06 -21.28 -4.54
N GLY A 7 -46.23 -20.86 -4.04
CA GLY A 7 -46.45 -19.51 -3.54
C GLY A 7 -45.58 -19.21 -2.30
N LYS A 8 -45.59 -20.10 -1.31
CA LYS A 8 -44.79 -19.94 -0.08
C LYS A 8 -43.28 -19.92 -0.34
N VAL A 9 -42.78 -20.71 -1.29
CA VAL A 9 -41.36 -20.69 -1.68
C VAL A 9 -40.99 -19.38 -2.38
N LYS A 10 -41.84 -18.83 -3.24
CA LYS A 10 -41.60 -17.51 -3.88
C LYS A 10 -41.48 -16.37 -2.87
N PHE A 11 -42.39 -16.31 -1.89
CA PHE A 11 -42.33 -15.30 -0.83
C PHE A 11 -41.16 -15.53 0.15
N GLY A 12 -40.85 -16.79 0.47
CA GLY A 12 -39.71 -17.14 1.32
C GLY A 12 -38.35 -16.80 0.67
N VAL A 13 -38.19 -17.08 -0.62
CA VAL A 13 -36.97 -16.73 -1.38
C VAL A 13 -36.79 -15.22 -1.48
N GLY A 14 -37.87 -14.47 -1.73
CA GLY A 14 -37.82 -13.00 -1.75
C GLY A 14 -37.37 -12.41 -0.40
N GLY A 15 -37.91 -12.92 0.71
CA GLY A 15 -37.50 -12.51 2.06
C GLY A 15 -36.03 -12.85 2.37
N PHE A 16 -35.55 -14.02 1.93
CA PHE A 16 -34.16 -14.42 2.11
C PHE A 16 -33.18 -13.52 1.34
N ILE A 17 -33.51 -13.15 0.10
CA ILE A 17 -32.69 -12.25 -0.71
C ILE A 17 -32.59 -10.86 -0.05
N CYS A 18 -33.72 -10.29 0.37
CA CYS A 18 -33.71 -9.01 1.10
C CYS A 18 -32.92 -9.09 2.41
N GLY A 19 -33.11 -10.17 3.19
CA GLY A 19 -32.35 -10.38 4.42
C GLY A 19 -30.84 -10.50 4.19
N ALA A 20 -30.42 -11.20 3.13
CA ALA A 20 -29.02 -11.34 2.76
C ALA A 20 -28.39 -10.00 2.36
N ILE A 21 -29.12 -9.15 1.63
CA ILE A 21 -28.64 -7.80 1.26
C ILE A 21 -28.43 -6.94 2.50
N ILE A 22 -29.40 -6.93 3.43
CA ILE A 22 -29.31 -6.16 4.68
C ILE A 22 -28.13 -6.66 5.53
N ALA A 23 -27.96 -7.98 5.66
CA ALA A 23 -26.84 -8.57 6.38
C ALA A 23 -25.48 -8.22 5.76
N MET A 24 -25.38 -8.18 4.43
CA MET A 24 -24.17 -7.72 3.75
C MET A 24 -23.88 -6.25 4.06
N ILE A 25 -24.86 -5.36 3.96
CA ILE A 25 -24.65 -3.93 4.22
C ILE A 25 -24.17 -3.71 5.66
N ILE A 26 -24.79 -4.37 6.65
CA ILE A 26 -24.39 -4.23 8.05
C ILE A 26 -23.00 -4.86 8.29
N GLY A 27 -22.73 -6.03 7.70
CA GLY A 27 -21.45 -6.73 7.83
C GLY A 27 -20.27 -5.97 7.22
N PHE A 28 -20.40 -5.52 5.97
CA PHE A 28 -19.36 -4.76 5.26
C PHE A 28 -19.27 -3.29 5.71
N GLY A 29 -20.36 -2.71 6.22
CA GLY A 29 -20.40 -1.32 6.66
C GLY A 29 -19.92 -1.12 8.10
N TRP A 30 -20.51 -1.82 9.06
CA TRP A 30 -20.23 -1.63 10.49
C TRP A 30 -19.42 -2.77 11.11
N GLY A 31 -19.59 -4.00 10.61
CA GLY A 31 -18.86 -5.18 11.09
C GLY A 31 -17.37 -5.20 10.71
N GLY A 32 -16.90 -4.25 9.91
CA GLY A 32 -15.50 -4.20 9.46
C GLY A 32 -15.10 -5.41 8.61
N TRP A 33 -16.07 -6.10 8.01
CA TRP A 33 -15.80 -7.30 7.23
C TRP A 33 -15.19 -6.90 5.89
N THR A 34 -13.86 -6.90 5.80
CA THR A 34 -13.15 -6.59 4.56
C THR A 34 -12.85 -7.88 3.80
N THR A 35 -13.09 -7.89 2.48
CA THR A 35 -12.69 -9.00 1.63
C THR A 35 -11.16 -9.08 1.53
N ARG A 36 -10.60 -10.29 1.51
CA ARG A 36 -9.15 -10.56 1.47
C ARG A 36 -8.38 -9.74 0.41
N GLY A 37 -8.99 -9.50 -0.76
CA GLY A 37 -8.40 -8.69 -1.83
C GLY A 37 -8.26 -7.21 -1.49
N THR A 38 -9.23 -6.63 -0.77
CA THR A 38 -9.17 -5.24 -0.29
C THR A 38 -8.12 -5.10 0.81
N THR A 39 -8.06 -6.06 1.73
CA THR A 39 -7.03 -6.11 2.78
C THR A 39 -5.62 -6.19 2.17
N GLN A 40 -5.40 -7.04 1.17
CA GLN A 40 -4.07 -7.18 0.55
C GLN A 40 -3.58 -5.90 -0.12
N LYS A 41 -4.44 -5.19 -0.87
CA LYS A 41 -4.06 -3.93 -1.52
C LYS A 41 -3.71 -2.86 -0.49
N MET A 42 -4.57 -2.67 0.51
CA MET A 42 -4.33 -1.72 1.60
C MET A 42 -3.04 -2.04 2.37
N THR A 43 -2.77 -3.32 2.66
CA THR A 43 -1.53 -3.70 3.32
C THR A 43 -0.31 -3.46 2.44
N GLY A 44 -0.40 -3.67 1.13
CA GLY A 44 0.73 -3.43 0.22
C GLY A 44 1.16 -1.96 0.20
N GLU A 45 0.20 -1.05 0.07
CA GLU A 45 0.47 0.39 0.05
C GLU A 45 0.92 0.92 1.42
N ALA A 46 0.26 0.50 2.51
CA ALA A 46 0.65 0.91 3.86
C ALA A 46 2.04 0.39 4.24
N VAL A 47 2.36 -0.85 3.82
CA VAL A 47 3.70 -1.41 3.98
C VAL A 47 4.70 -0.60 3.16
N LEU A 48 4.41 -0.31 1.88
CA LEU A 48 5.30 0.49 1.01
C LEU A 48 5.62 1.86 1.61
N ALA A 49 4.60 2.58 2.07
CA ALA A 49 4.76 3.89 2.71
C ALA A 49 5.62 3.79 3.98
N SER A 50 5.43 2.74 4.79
CA SER A 50 6.27 2.48 5.96
C SER A 50 7.71 2.15 5.57
N GLN A 51 7.92 1.40 4.49
CA GLN A 51 9.27 1.08 3.97
C GLN A 51 9.98 2.34 3.47
N ALA A 52 9.28 3.18 2.73
CA ALA A 52 9.80 4.46 2.26
C ALA A 52 10.19 5.37 3.43
N ALA A 53 9.34 5.48 4.46
CA ALA A 53 9.66 6.24 5.66
C ALA A 53 10.89 5.70 6.41
N ILE A 54 11.06 4.38 6.47
CA ILE A 54 12.27 3.76 7.04
C ILE A 54 13.49 4.06 6.18
N CYS A 55 13.39 3.95 4.86
CA CYS A 55 14.47 4.28 3.93
C CYS A 55 14.94 5.74 4.11
N VAL A 56 14.00 6.67 4.18
CA VAL A 56 14.27 8.09 4.47
C VAL A 56 14.92 8.27 5.84
N ALA A 57 14.45 7.54 6.86
CA ALA A 57 15.07 7.60 8.19
C ALA A 57 16.50 7.03 8.20
N GLN A 58 16.79 6.01 7.39
CA GLN A 58 18.16 5.49 7.21
C GLN A 58 19.04 6.53 6.51
N PHE A 59 18.52 7.17 5.46
CA PHE A 59 19.20 8.25 4.75
C PHE A 59 19.61 9.42 5.67
N ILE A 60 18.70 9.86 6.55
CA ILE A 60 18.98 10.97 7.49
C ILE A 60 19.99 10.54 8.58
N LYS A 61 20.03 9.26 8.94
CA LYS A 61 20.98 8.72 9.92
C LYS A 61 22.40 8.61 9.39
N ASP A 62 22.60 8.64 8.07
CA ASP A 62 23.94 8.60 7.49
C ASP A 62 24.73 9.86 7.88
N PRO A 63 25.99 9.73 8.33
CA PRO A 63 26.79 10.87 8.82
C PRO A 63 27.09 11.91 7.72
N ASN A 64 26.94 11.54 6.45
CA ASN A 64 27.16 12.41 5.30
C ASN A 64 25.84 12.78 4.59
N TYR A 65 24.70 12.76 5.29
CA TYR A 65 23.38 12.97 4.67
C TYR A 65 23.33 14.26 3.83
N THR A 66 23.95 15.36 4.29
CA THR A 66 23.88 16.66 3.61
C THR A 66 24.64 16.66 2.28
N GLU A 67 25.77 15.94 2.21
CA GLU A 67 26.53 15.81 0.97
C GLU A 67 25.81 14.88 -0.01
N LYS A 68 25.23 13.79 0.51
CA LYS A 68 24.44 12.83 -0.27
C LYS A 68 23.13 13.42 -0.78
N LEU A 69 22.51 14.33 -0.02
CA LEU A 69 21.30 15.05 -0.43
C LEU A 69 21.61 16.01 -1.59
N LYS A 70 22.76 16.72 -1.57
CA LYS A 70 23.20 17.55 -2.70
C LYS A 70 23.54 16.73 -3.94
N GLU A 71 24.11 15.54 -3.76
CA GLU A 71 24.35 14.61 -4.87
C GLU A 71 23.01 14.10 -5.44
N PHE A 72 22.05 13.80 -4.57
CA PHE A 72 20.71 13.36 -4.93
C PHE A 72 19.92 14.43 -5.68
N GLU A 73 19.95 15.67 -5.20
CA GLU A 73 19.30 16.83 -5.85
C GLU A 73 19.82 17.02 -7.28
N LYS A 74 21.13 16.86 -7.50
CA LYS A 74 21.69 16.89 -8.86
C LYS A 74 21.17 15.76 -9.73
N LEU A 75 20.97 14.58 -9.16
CA LEU A 75 20.44 13.41 -9.88
C LEU A 75 18.95 13.56 -10.20
N GLU A 76 18.19 14.27 -9.36
CA GLU A 76 16.78 14.60 -9.60
C GLU A 76 16.61 15.41 -10.88
N ASP A 77 17.54 16.34 -11.17
CA ASP A 77 17.56 17.13 -12.41
C ASP A 77 17.71 16.24 -13.67
N TYR A 78 18.41 15.11 -13.55
CA TYR A 78 18.55 14.11 -14.61
C TYR A 78 17.39 13.10 -14.68
N GLY A 79 16.47 13.09 -13.70
CA GLY A 79 15.22 12.34 -13.68
C GLY A 79 15.16 11.13 -12.73
N MET A 80 13.91 10.73 -12.39
CA MET A 80 13.52 9.74 -11.38
C MET A 80 14.23 8.37 -11.47
N ASN A 81 14.62 7.94 -12.68
CA ASN A 81 15.34 6.67 -12.86
C ASN A 81 16.72 6.70 -12.20
N ASN A 82 17.39 7.86 -12.18
CA ASN A 82 18.72 8.02 -11.60
C ASN A 82 18.67 8.09 -10.07
N THR A 83 17.66 8.78 -9.52
CA THR A 83 17.43 8.83 -8.07
C THR A 83 17.09 7.45 -7.51
N THR A 84 16.25 6.68 -8.21
CA THR A 84 15.92 5.30 -7.85
C THR A 84 17.13 4.36 -7.90
N ASP A 85 17.97 4.47 -8.95
CA ASP A 85 19.21 3.68 -9.08
C ASP A 85 20.22 4.04 -7.98
N TYR A 86 20.26 5.32 -7.59
CA TYR A 86 21.10 5.81 -6.51
C TYR A 86 20.68 5.24 -5.14
N VAL A 87 19.38 5.26 -4.80
CA VAL A 87 18.85 4.62 -3.59
C VAL A 87 19.23 3.13 -3.56
N ARG A 88 19.13 2.44 -4.70
CA ARG A 88 19.53 1.03 -4.85
C ARG A 88 21.02 0.78 -4.65
N LYS A 89 21.87 1.64 -5.21
CA LYS A 89 23.33 1.57 -5.08
C LYS A 89 23.76 1.74 -3.64
N HIS A 90 23.13 2.66 -2.92
CA HIS A 90 23.38 2.90 -1.51
C HIS A 90 22.69 1.88 -0.59
N GLY A 91 21.70 1.14 -1.10
CA GLY A 91 21.03 0.06 -0.39
C GLY A 91 20.04 0.55 0.66
N TRP A 92 19.60 1.81 0.61
CA TRP A 92 18.58 2.33 1.53
C TRP A 92 17.20 1.72 1.29
N ASP A 93 16.99 1.14 0.10
CA ASP A 93 15.83 0.33 -0.27
C ASP A 93 15.80 -1.06 0.40
N LYS A 94 16.90 -1.48 1.05
CA LYS A 94 16.93 -2.70 1.87
C LYS A 94 16.41 -2.41 3.27
N MET A 95 15.40 -3.17 3.63
CA MET A 95 14.85 -3.16 4.99
C MET A 95 15.80 -3.83 5.99
N PRO A 96 15.90 -3.32 7.23
CA PRO A 96 16.72 -3.94 8.26
C PRO A 96 16.25 -5.37 8.52
N GLY A 97 17.14 -6.35 8.29
CA GLY A 97 16.85 -7.77 8.42
C GLY A 97 16.37 -8.47 7.13
N GLN A 98 16.29 -7.78 5.99
CA GLN A 98 15.99 -8.39 4.69
C GLN A 98 17.20 -8.35 3.76
N GLU A 99 17.49 -9.47 3.07
CA GLU A 99 18.62 -9.57 2.15
C GLU A 99 18.35 -8.92 0.78
N LYS A 100 17.08 -8.75 0.40
CA LYS A 100 16.67 -8.26 -0.92
C LYS A 100 15.82 -7.01 -0.82
N ALA A 101 16.15 -6.01 -1.62
CA ALA A 101 15.32 -4.83 -1.77
C ALA A 101 14.18 -5.06 -2.76
N SER A 102 13.03 -4.45 -2.48
CA SER A 102 11.89 -4.45 -3.39
C SER A 102 11.99 -3.26 -4.35
N PRO A 103 11.76 -3.43 -5.66
CA PRO A 103 11.84 -2.34 -6.64
C PRO A 103 10.96 -1.15 -6.30
N TYR A 104 9.76 -1.44 -5.80
CA TYR A 104 8.76 -0.45 -5.45
C TYR A 104 9.20 0.42 -4.26
N VAL A 105 10.05 -0.11 -3.39
CA VAL A 105 10.55 0.61 -2.20
C VAL A 105 11.63 1.61 -2.58
N ALA A 106 12.48 1.27 -3.56
CA ALA A 106 13.47 2.20 -4.08
C ALA A 106 12.81 3.43 -4.71
N GLU A 107 11.74 3.21 -5.49
CA GLU A 107 10.96 4.27 -6.14
C GLU A 107 10.25 5.15 -5.09
N ALA A 108 9.50 4.55 -4.17
CA ALA A 108 8.80 5.28 -3.11
C ALA A 108 9.76 6.00 -2.15
N CYS A 109 10.97 5.46 -1.94
CA CYS A 109 12.00 6.13 -1.16
C CYS A 109 12.59 7.33 -1.88
N ALA A 110 12.86 7.21 -3.20
CA ALA A 110 13.34 8.34 -3.99
C ALA A 110 12.34 9.50 -3.92
N GLU A 111 11.05 9.22 -4.13
CA GLU A 111 9.99 10.21 -4.00
C GLU A 111 9.91 10.82 -2.59
N GLY A 112 10.11 10.01 -1.54
CA GLY A 112 10.18 10.47 -0.16
C GLY A 112 11.37 11.42 0.12
N ILE A 113 12.52 11.19 -0.52
CA ILE A 113 13.71 12.04 -0.42
C ILE A 113 13.51 13.33 -1.23
N GLU A 114 12.91 13.26 -2.43
CA GLU A 114 12.55 14.43 -3.24
C GLU A 114 11.63 15.39 -2.46
N VAL A 115 10.65 14.85 -1.71
CA VAL A 115 9.80 15.64 -0.81
C VAL A 115 10.59 16.32 0.32
N LEU A 116 11.68 15.72 0.79
CA LEU A 116 12.57 16.37 1.77
C LEU A 116 13.40 17.49 1.17
N ILE A 117 13.82 17.38 -0.09
CA ILE A 117 14.59 18.41 -0.80
C ILE A 117 13.73 19.65 -1.05
N LYS A 118 12.46 19.43 -1.41
CA LYS A 118 11.52 20.51 -1.77
C LYS A 118 10.94 21.28 -0.58
N LYS A 119 11.28 20.91 0.66
CA LYS A 119 10.71 21.46 1.89
C LYS A 119 11.68 22.40 2.60
#